data_AF-A0A259SW65-F1
#
_entry.id   AF-A0A259SW65-F1
#
_cell.length_a   1.000
_cell.length_b   1.000
_cell.length_c   1.000
_cell.angle_alpha   90.00
_cell.angle_beta   90.00
_cell.angle_gamma   90.00
#
_symmetry.space_group_name_H-M   'P 1'
#
loop_
_entity.id
_entity.type
_entity.pdbx_description
1 polymer ?
#
loop_
_entity_poly.entity_id
_entity_poly.type
_entity_poly.pdbx_seq_one_letter_code
_entity_poly.pdbx_strand_id
1 'polypeptide(L)'
;MRVITPSGSDRKRVIWSATDLKLAAECEFAWARSVDAKLGRVEPVEDPEDATLARAAAMGDAHELVVLDDYIAEHGRSVDGGPGVIELPKVSSTDAEALAGVVADTVRALRSDATVIYQAAFSTPEFVGFADFLSRDPDGRWRVQDSKLARTARVTALMQLAAYVDQLDRLGIPRSEEVDLILGDRTISTHAVSDLLPLFHVRRARLRALIADRRIDEGAAGAPLAWGDDRGDLQIVACGRCATCELEVVAHRDLLLVARMRPVQRARLRAEGIRTIDDLAAAADAPEGMGTETF
;
A
#
# COMPACT_ATOMS: atom_id res chain seq x y z
N MET A 1 1.04 -2.34 7.40
CA MET A 1 -0.20 -2.96 7.94
C MET A 1 0.00 -3.44 9.37
N ARG A 2 -1.03 -3.34 10.21
CA ARG A 2 -1.07 -3.88 11.58
C ARG A 2 -2.36 -4.64 11.84
N VAL A 3 -2.30 -5.70 12.64
CA VAL A 3 -3.48 -6.33 13.23
C VAL A 3 -3.50 -5.91 14.69
N ILE A 4 -4.53 -5.18 15.11
CA ILE A 4 -4.64 -4.68 16.47
C ILE A 4 -5.91 -5.18 17.15
N THR A 5 -5.88 -5.24 18.47
CA THR A 5 -7.07 -5.35 19.31
C THR A 5 -7.27 -3.98 19.97
N PRO A 6 -8.29 -3.17 19.58
CA PRO A 6 -8.50 -1.85 20.15
C PRO A 6 -8.77 -1.91 21.65
N SER A 7 -8.28 -0.94 22.41
CA SER A 7 -8.57 -0.82 23.85
C SER A 7 -10.08 -0.83 24.11
N GLY A 8 -10.55 -1.74 24.96
CA GLY A 8 -11.98 -1.90 25.28
C GLY A 8 -12.78 -2.71 24.25
N SER A 9 -12.14 -3.40 23.31
CA SER A 9 -12.78 -4.32 22.38
C SER A 9 -12.03 -5.65 22.34
N ASP A 10 -12.74 -6.77 22.26
CA ASP A 10 -12.14 -8.08 22.01
C ASP A 10 -11.96 -8.39 20.51
N ARG A 11 -12.44 -7.48 19.63
CA ARG A 11 -12.42 -7.69 18.18
C ARG A 11 -11.12 -7.17 17.57
N LYS A 12 -10.37 -8.07 16.94
CA LYS A 12 -9.22 -7.72 16.11
C LYS A 12 -9.66 -6.92 14.87
N ARG A 13 -8.83 -5.97 14.44
CA ARG A 13 -8.99 -5.25 13.17
C ARG A 13 -7.67 -5.03 12.47
N VAL A 14 -7.72 -4.88 11.15
CA VAL A 14 -6.56 -4.52 10.33
C VAL A 14 -6.52 -3.01 10.15
N ILE A 15 -5.36 -2.41 10.43
CA ILE A 15 -5.03 -1.03 10.05
C ILE A 15 -4.01 -1.09 8.91
N TRP A 16 -4.39 -0.59 7.74
CA TRP A 16 -3.54 -0.53 6.54
C TRP A 16 -3.06 0.89 6.24
N SER A 17 -2.00 1.02 5.46
CA SER A 17 -1.46 2.28 4.95
C SER A 17 -1.48 2.31 3.41
N ALA A 18 -1.10 3.42 2.81
CA ALA A 18 -0.97 3.51 1.35
C ALA A 18 0.03 2.48 0.80
N THR A 19 1.11 2.21 1.54
CA THR A 19 2.08 1.16 1.18
C THR A 19 1.44 -0.22 1.15
N ASP A 20 0.48 -0.51 2.03
CA ASP A 20 -0.22 -1.79 2.02
C ASP A 20 -1.12 -1.97 0.79
N LEU A 21 -1.75 -0.89 0.30
CA LEU A 21 -2.49 -0.92 -0.96
C LEU A 21 -1.58 -1.27 -2.15
N LYS A 22 -0.37 -0.72 -2.16
CA LYS A 22 0.66 -1.07 -3.14
C LYS A 22 1.02 -2.56 -3.03
N LEU A 23 1.40 -3.02 -1.84
CA LEU A 23 1.84 -4.40 -1.62
C LEU A 23 0.75 -5.41 -2.01
N ALA A 24 -0.50 -5.14 -1.64
CA ALA A 24 -1.63 -5.98 -2.04
C ALA A 24 -1.87 -5.97 -3.55
N ALA A 25 -1.65 -4.85 -4.24
CA ALA A 25 -1.76 -4.78 -5.69
C ALA A 25 -0.62 -5.50 -6.42
N GLU A 26 0.57 -5.61 -5.81
CA GLU A 26 1.71 -6.37 -6.35
C GLU A 26 1.53 -7.88 -6.16
N CYS A 27 1.05 -8.32 -4.99
CA CYS A 27 0.72 -9.72 -4.73
C CYS A 27 -0.31 -9.84 -3.60
N GLU A 28 -1.56 -10.13 -3.96
CA GLU A 28 -2.65 -10.28 -2.99
C GLU A 28 -2.42 -11.49 -2.08
N PHE A 29 -1.91 -12.59 -2.63
CA PHE A 29 -1.57 -13.79 -1.86
C PHE A 29 -0.52 -13.49 -0.78
N ALA A 30 0.59 -12.86 -1.13
CA ALA A 30 1.65 -12.55 -0.17
C ALA A 30 1.16 -11.56 0.90
N TRP A 31 0.39 -10.55 0.49
CA TRP A 31 -0.21 -9.61 1.43
C TRP A 31 -1.17 -10.31 2.40
N ALA A 32 -2.06 -11.17 1.90
CA ALA A 32 -2.97 -11.99 2.73
C ALA A 32 -2.22 -12.93 3.68
N ARG A 33 -1.15 -13.59 3.21
CA ARG A 33 -0.28 -14.45 4.04
C ARG A 33 0.43 -13.64 5.12
N SER A 34 0.78 -12.39 4.87
CA SER A 34 1.30 -11.50 5.91
C SER A 34 0.27 -11.17 7.00
N VAL A 35 -1.03 -11.22 6.68
CA VAL A 35 -2.12 -11.11 7.68
C VAL A 35 -2.15 -12.38 8.52
N ASP A 36 -2.10 -13.54 7.87
CA ASP A 36 -2.08 -14.84 8.55
C ASP A 36 -0.87 -14.98 9.49
N ALA A 37 0.31 -14.51 9.07
CA ALA A 37 1.50 -14.48 9.92
C ALA A 37 1.28 -13.61 11.18
N LYS A 38 0.71 -12.41 11.03
CA LYS A 38 0.37 -11.53 12.17
C LYS A 38 -0.74 -12.09 13.07
N LEU A 39 -1.54 -13.01 12.56
CA LEU A 39 -2.54 -13.74 13.34
C LEU A 39 -1.97 -14.99 14.02
N GLY A 40 -0.72 -15.37 13.72
CA GLY A 40 -0.06 -16.58 14.25
C GLY A 40 -0.51 -17.87 13.55
N ARG A 41 -1.02 -17.79 12.31
CA ARG A 41 -1.48 -18.97 11.55
C ARG A 41 -0.38 -19.61 10.72
N VAL A 42 0.65 -18.84 10.38
CA VAL A 42 1.85 -19.29 9.66
C VAL A 42 3.07 -18.50 10.13
N GLU A 43 4.25 -19.05 9.85
CA GLU A 43 5.50 -18.33 10.06
C GLU A 43 5.59 -17.14 9.08
N PRO A 44 6.01 -15.94 9.52
CA PRO A 44 6.39 -14.87 8.60
C PRO A 44 7.47 -15.33 7.62
N VAL A 45 7.32 -14.93 6.37
CA VAL A 45 8.37 -15.12 5.36
C VAL A 45 9.30 -13.92 5.47
N GLU A 46 10.56 -14.19 5.80
CA GLU A 46 11.62 -13.18 5.74
C GLU A 46 11.95 -12.86 4.29
N ASP A 47 11.90 -11.58 3.94
CA ASP A 47 12.46 -11.09 2.68
C ASP A 47 13.93 -10.75 2.96
N PRO A 48 14.90 -11.35 2.25
CA PRO A 48 16.31 -11.05 2.49
C PRO A 48 16.58 -9.54 2.42
N GLU A 49 17.32 -9.03 3.41
CA GLU A 49 17.67 -7.61 3.45
C GLU A 49 18.45 -7.20 2.21
N ASP A 50 17.87 -6.30 1.40
CA ASP A 50 18.55 -5.68 0.27
C ASP A 50 19.22 -4.38 0.74
N ALA A 51 20.54 -4.42 0.91
CA ALA A 51 21.34 -3.26 1.29
C ALA A 51 21.17 -2.06 0.33
N THR A 52 20.86 -2.31 -0.95
CA THR A 52 20.55 -1.28 -1.93
C THR A 52 19.23 -0.58 -1.60
N LEU A 53 18.22 -1.36 -1.22
CA LEU A 53 16.91 -0.84 -0.83
C LEU A 53 16.97 -0.04 0.47
N ALA A 54 17.73 -0.51 1.46
CA ALA A 54 17.98 0.22 2.70
C ALA A 54 18.68 1.57 2.42
N ARG A 55 19.69 1.58 1.56
CA ARG A 55 20.37 2.82 1.15
C ARG A 55 19.45 3.76 0.38
N ALA A 56 18.61 3.23 -0.51
CA ALA A 56 17.64 4.03 -1.25
C ALA A 56 16.58 4.67 -0.33
N ALA A 57 16.16 3.99 0.74
CA ALA A 57 15.26 4.54 1.74
C ALA A 57 15.90 5.74 2.47
N ALA A 58 17.14 5.59 2.96
CA ALA A 58 17.86 6.67 3.63
C ALA A 58 18.10 7.89 2.70
N MET A 59 18.36 7.65 1.41
CA MET A 59 18.45 8.73 0.42
C MET A 59 17.10 9.39 0.14
N GLY A 60 16.00 8.64 0.24
CA GLY A 60 14.63 9.17 0.17
C GLY A 60 14.35 10.13 1.33
N ASP A 61 14.66 9.72 2.56
CA ASP A 61 14.48 10.57 3.76
C ASP A 61 15.31 11.86 3.66
N ALA A 62 16.55 11.77 3.14
CA ALA A 62 17.38 12.94 2.92
C ALA A 62 16.80 13.89 1.85
N HIS A 63 16.21 13.33 0.79
CA HIS A 63 15.56 14.14 -0.25
C HIS A 63 14.31 14.86 0.30
N GLU A 64 13.51 14.19 1.11
CA GLU A 64 12.35 14.77 1.80
C GLU A 64 12.78 15.98 2.67
N LEU A 65 13.88 15.85 3.42
CA LEU A 65 14.41 16.95 4.23
C LEU A 65 14.91 18.13 3.40
N VAL A 66 15.51 17.88 2.23
CA VAL A 66 15.92 18.97 1.32
C VAL A 66 14.72 19.74 0.81
N VAL A 67 13.63 19.05 0.46
CA VAL A 67 12.37 19.70 0.03
C VAL A 67 11.77 20.52 1.18
N LEU A 68 11.82 20.02 2.41
CA LEU A 68 11.40 20.77 3.58
C LEU A 68 12.22 22.06 3.77
N ASP A 69 13.55 21.97 3.67
CA ASP A 69 14.43 23.13 3.81
C ASP A 69 14.12 24.20 2.76
N ASP A 70 13.81 23.79 1.52
CA ASP A 70 13.39 24.70 0.45
C ASP A 70 12.07 25.42 0.81
N TYR A 71 11.05 24.71 1.31
CA TYR A 71 9.80 25.32 1.78
C TYR A 71 10.01 26.28 2.97
N ILE A 72 10.88 25.92 3.91
CA ILE A 72 11.20 26.77 5.06
C ILE A 72 11.93 28.04 4.60
N ALA A 73 12.83 27.92 3.63
CA ALA A 73 13.53 29.08 3.07
C ALA A 73 12.58 30.03 2.33
N GLU A 74 11.57 29.48 1.64
CA GLU A 74 10.60 30.26 0.88
C GLU A 74 9.52 30.92 1.76
N HIS A 75 8.94 30.17 2.70
CA HIS A 75 7.76 30.61 3.46
C HIS A 75 8.03 30.95 4.92
N GLY A 76 9.22 30.61 5.43
CA GLY A 76 9.52 30.66 6.86
C GLY A 76 8.80 29.58 7.67
N ARG A 77 9.17 29.44 8.94
CA ARG A 77 8.44 28.57 9.89
C ARG A 77 7.19 29.31 10.39
N SER A 78 6.08 28.60 10.45
CA SER A 78 4.83 29.14 11.02
C SER A 78 4.97 29.34 12.53
N VAL A 79 4.41 30.43 13.03
CA VAL A 79 4.27 30.73 14.46
C VAL A 79 2.79 30.75 14.81
N ASP A 80 2.41 30.00 15.85
CA ASP A 80 1.03 29.92 16.37
C ASP A 80 -0.07 29.63 15.32
N GLY A 81 0.29 28.90 14.25
CA GLY A 81 -0.64 28.54 13.17
C GLY A 81 -0.82 29.61 12.10
N GLY A 82 -0.01 30.67 12.11
CA GLY A 82 0.04 31.67 11.04
C GLY A 82 0.63 31.15 9.72
N PRO A 83 0.86 32.05 8.74
CA PRO A 83 1.53 31.71 7.49
C PRO A 83 2.91 31.09 7.70
N GLY A 84 3.33 30.22 6.78
CA GLY A 84 4.59 29.49 6.83
C GLY A 84 4.44 27.97 6.92
N VAL A 85 5.55 27.30 7.23
CA VAL A 85 5.65 25.84 7.32
C VAL A 85 5.37 25.37 8.75
N ILE A 86 4.41 24.46 8.93
CA ILE A 86 4.20 23.70 10.16
C ILE A 86 4.85 22.32 10.00
N GLU A 87 5.81 22.00 10.86
CA GLU A 87 6.38 20.66 10.97
C GLU A 87 5.70 19.90 12.10
N LEU A 88 5.12 18.75 11.76
CA LEU A 88 4.54 17.84 12.74
C LEU A 88 5.53 16.71 13.08
N PRO A 89 5.53 16.21 14.33
CA PRO A 89 6.49 15.20 14.73
C PRO A 89 6.21 13.87 14.02
N LYS A 90 7.28 13.23 13.51
CA LYS A 90 7.21 11.85 13.00
C LYS A 90 6.96 10.90 14.18
N VAL A 91 5.81 10.23 14.18
CA VAL A 91 5.40 9.30 15.24
C VAL A 91 5.22 7.88 14.70
N SER A 92 5.52 6.88 15.54
CA SER A 92 5.23 5.50 15.19
C SER A 92 3.72 5.29 15.15
N SER A 93 3.24 4.64 14.09
CA SER A 93 1.83 4.25 14.03
C SER A 93 1.41 3.32 15.19
N THR A 94 2.36 2.58 15.80
CA THR A 94 2.11 1.67 16.93
C THR A 94 1.87 2.39 18.26
N ASP A 95 2.31 3.65 18.37
CA ASP A 95 2.03 4.49 19.53
C ASP A 95 0.68 5.19 19.33
N ALA A 96 -0.37 4.64 19.94
CA ALA A 96 -1.73 5.12 19.74
C ALA A 96 -1.96 6.53 20.30
N GLU A 97 -1.28 6.88 21.40
CA GLU A 97 -1.43 8.20 22.06
C GLU A 97 -0.72 9.27 21.24
N ALA A 98 0.56 9.02 20.88
CA ALA A 98 1.31 9.95 20.03
C ALA A 98 0.63 10.14 18.66
N LEU A 99 0.14 9.05 18.05
CA LEU A 99 -0.59 9.13 16.78
C LEU A 99 -1.88 9.97 16.91
N ALA A 100 -2.65 9.79 17.99
CA ALA A 100 -3.86 10.57 18.22
C ALA A 100 -3.55 12.07 18.39
N GLY A 101 -2.46 12.40 19.10
CA GLY A 101 -1.96 13.77 19.24
C GLY A 101 -1.63 14.41 17.89
N VAL A 102 -0.79 13.75 17.09
CA VAL A 102 -0.38 14.29 15.78
C VAL A 102 -1.53 14.39 14.80
N VAL A 103 -2.50 13.48 14.83
CA VAL A 103 -3.73 13.60 14.03
C VAL A 103 -4.55 14.83 14.44
N ALA A 104 -4.67 15.10 15.74
CA ALA A 104 -5.36 16.30 16.23
C ALA A 104 -4.62 17.59 15.81
N ASP A 105 -3.28 17.58 15.89
CA ASP A 105 -2.46 18.71 15.46
C ASP A 105 -2.52 18.92 13.94
N THR A 106 -2.56 17.85 13.16
CA THR A 106 -2.79 17.90 11.70
C THR A 106 -4.11 18.59 11.36
N VAL A 107 -5.21 18.21 12.03
CA VAL A 107 -6.52 18.84 11.81
C VAL A 107 -6.52 20.32 12.21
N ARG A 108 -5.78 20.68 13.27
CA ARG A 108 -5.62 22.09 13.67
C ARG A 108 -4.85 22.88 12.62
N ALA A 109 -3.74 22.35 12.13
CA ALA A 109 -2.92 22.98 11.09
C ALA A 109 -3.68 23.14 9.77
N LEU A 110 -4.47 22.14 9.35
CA LEU A 110 -5.29 22.22 8.13
C LEU A 110 -6.33 23.35 8.16
N ARG A 111 -6.69 23.81 9.37
CA ARG A 111 -7.67 24.88 9.61
C ARG A 111 -7.03 26.21 10.00
N SER A 112 -5.70 26.27 10.06
CA SER A 112 -4.96 27.50 10.36
C SER A 112 -4.55 28.21 9.07
N ASP A 113 -3.83 29.33 9.19
CA ASP A 113 -3.34 30.11 8.06
C ASP A 113 -2.02 29.58 7.48
N ALA A 114 -1.64 28.36 7.85
CA ALA A 114 -0.41 27.72 7.38
C ALA A 114 -0.37 27.60 5.85
N THR A 115 0.84 27.74 5.32
CA THR A 115 1.12 27.64 3.88
C THR A 115 1.48 26.21 3.51
N VAL A 116 2.29 25.54 4.34
CA VAL A 116 2.71 24.14 4.14
C VAL A 116 2.62 23.39 5.47
N ILE A 117 2.13 22.15 5.43
CA ILE A 117 2.18 21.21 6.55
C ILE A 117 3.08 20.06 6.14
N TYR A 118 4.14 19.85 6.90
CA TYR A 118 5.05 18.73 6.74
C TYR A 118 4.68 17.62 7.74
N GLN A 119 4.66 16.37 7.26
CA GLN A 119 4.35 15.17 8.05
C GLN A 119 2.92 15.15 8.63
N ALA A 120 1.94 15.58 7.83
CA ALA A 120 0.52 15.50 8.18
C ALA A 120 0.09 14.03 8.39
N ALA A 121 -0.45 13.73 9.57
CA ALA A 121 -0.90 12.40 9.93
C ALA A 121 -2.42 12.25 9.78
N PHE A 122 -2.83 11.17 9.13
CA PHE A 122 -4.22 10.78 9.01
C PHE A 122 -4.46 9.40 9.63
N SER A 123 -5.55 9.27 10.37
CA SER A 123 -5.97 8.02 10.98
C SER A 123 -7.48 7.84 10.89
N THR A 124 -7.91 6.62 10.58
CA THR A 124 -9.29 6.16 10.61
C THR A 124 -9.34 4.78 11.29
N PRO A 125 -10.53 4.18 11.51
CA PRO A 125 -10.61 2.84 12.08
C PRO A 125 -9.84 1.74 11.31
N GLU A 126 -9.59 1.94 10.02
CA GLU A 126 -8.93 0.96 9.15
C GLU A 126 -7.64 1.49 8.47
N PHE A 127 -7.37 2.80 8.50
CA PHE A 127 -6.27 3.41 7.76
C PHE A 127 -5.37 4.25 8.65
N VAL A 128 -4.06 4.22 8.38
CA VAL A 128 -3.09 5.18 8.89
C VAL A 128 -2.12 5.58 7.78
N GLY A 129 -1.78 6.87 7.70
CA GLY A 129 -0.74 7.33 6.79
C GLY A 129 -0.26 8.73 7.11
N PHE A 130 0.92 9.05 6.56
CA PHE A 130 1.62 10.31 6.76
C PHE A 130 1.91 10.91 5.39
N ALA A 131 1.30 12.05 5.10
CA ALA A 131 1.61 12.81 3.90
C ALA A 131 2.88 13.60 4.14
N ASP A 132 3.83 13.51 3.21
CA ASP A 132 5.08 14.26 3.30
C ASP A 132 4.76 15.75 3.39
N PHE A 133 4.00 16.28 2.42
CA PHE A 133 3.64 17.69 2.36
C PHE A 133 2.17 17.89 1.98
N LEU A 134 1.54 18.86 2.63
CA LEU A 134 0.29 19.48 2.18
C LEU A 134 0.59 20.95 1.97
N SER A 135 0.51 21.44 0.74
CA SER A 135 0.74 22.84 0.40
C SER A 135 -0.57 23.54 0.07
N ARG A 136 -0.76 24.76 0.54
CA ARG A 136 -1.95 25.56 0.23
C ARG A 136 -1.76 26.25 -1.12
N ASP A 137 -2.71 26.07 -2.04
CA ASP A 137 -2.72 26.77 -3.32
C ASP A 137 -3.18 28.25 -3.16
N PRO A 138 -3.04 29.09 -4.21
CA PRO A 138 -3.44 30.50 -4.13
C PRO A 138 -4.92 30.74 -3.80
N ASP A 139 -5.79 29.76 -4.08
CA ASP A 139 -7.22 29.81 -3.76
C ASP A 139 -7.53 29.27 -2.36
N GLY A 140 -6.48 28.98 -1.57
CA GLY A 140 -6.59 28.51 -0.19
C GLY A 140 -6.90 27.02 -0.06
N ARG A 141 -6.84 26.22 -1.13
CA ARG A 141 -7.12 24.78 -1.09
C ARG A 141 -5.85 23.98 -0.86
N TRP A 142 -5.95 22.88 -0.12
CA TRP A 142 -4.82 22.02 0.17
C TRP A 142 -4.49 21.09 -1.01
N ARG A 143 -3.26 21.16 -1.49
CA ARG A 143 -2.66 20.27 -2.48
C ARG A 143 -1.80 19.24 -1.76
N VAL A 144 -2.05 17.96 -2.03
CA VAL A 144 -1.22 16.86 -1.49
C VAL A 144 0.02 16.71 -2.35
N GLN A 145 1.18 16.64 -1.69
CA GLN A 145 2.46 16.42 -2.36
C GLN A 145 3.28 15.34 -1.64
N ASP A 146 4.02 14.56 -2.42
CA ASP A 146 4.78 13.41 -1.95
C ASP A 146 6.15 13.45 -2.65
N SER A 147 7.21 13.37 -1.84
CA SER A 147 8.58 13.47 -2.33
C SER A 147 9.11 12.08 -2.65
N LYS A 148 9.73 11.92 -3.82
CA LYS A 148 10.32 10.64 -4.24
C LYS A 148 11.69 10.87 -4.84
N LEU A 149 12.66 10.14 -4.30
CA LEU A 149 14.01 10.07 -4.87
C LEU A 149 14.02 9.57 -6.32
N ALA A 150 13.03 8.76 -6.72
CA ALA A 150 12.92 8.28 -8.10
C ALA A 150 12.70 9.45 -9.08
N ARG A 151 13.37 9.38 -10.24
CA ARG A 151 13.25 10.39 -11.32
C ARG A 151 12.02 10.18 -12.20
N THR A 152 11.14 9.24 -11.85
CA THR A 152 9.96 8.90 -12.65
C THR A 152 8.78 8.64 -11.72
N ALA A 153 7.64 9.26 -12.04
CA ALA A 153 6.38 8.98 -11.35
C ALA A 153 5.99 7.50 -11.52
N ARG A 154 5.87 6.79 -10.40
CA ARG A 154 5.30 5.43 -10.39
C ARG A 154 3.83 5.50 -10.04
N VAL A 155 3.00 4.72 -10.73
CA VAL A 155 1.55 4.61 -10.47
C VAL A 155 1.25 4.33 -8.99
N THR A 156 2.13 3.59 -8.32
CA THR A 156 2.01 3.25 -6.90
C THR A 156 2.20 4.45 -5.96
N ALA A 157 3.00 5.45 -6.33
CA ALA A 157 3.13 6.70 -5.57
C ALA A 157 1.86 7.56 -5.72
N LEU A 158 1.24 7.54 -6.91
CA LEU A 158 -0.03 8.25 -7.14
C LEU A 158 -1.20 7.70 -6.30
N MET A 159 -1.21 6.39 -6.03
CA MET A 159 -2.21 5.79 -5.13
C MET A 159 -2.09 6.31 -3.68
N GLN A 160 -0.87 6.64 -3.23
CA GLN A 160 -0.65 7.20 -1.90
C GLN A 160 -1.21 8.62 -1.80
N LEU A 161 -0.97 9.45 -2.81
CA LEU A 161 -1.55 10.80 -2.90
C LEU A 161 -3.08 10.75 -2.85
N ALA A 162 -3.70 9.86 -3.64
CA ALA A 162 -5.15 9.68 -3.65
C ALA A 162 -5.71 9.29 -2.27
N ALA A 163 -4.98 8.46 -1.50
CA ALA A 163 -5.39 8.09 -0.16
C ALA A 163 -5.48 9.29 0.79
N TYR A 164 -4.57 10.26 0.65
CA TYR A 164 -4.58 11.49 1.44
C TYR A 164 -5.63 12.49 0.97
N VAL A 165 -5.89 12.57 -0.34
CA VAL A 165 -7.03 13.34 -0.87
C VAL A 165 -8.35 12.82 -0.30
N ASP A 166 -8.56 11.49 -0.26
CA ASP A 166 -9.74 10.87 0.39
C ASP A 166 -9.86 11.28 1.87
N GLN A 167 -8.74 11.49 2.57
CA GLN A 167 -8.77 11.96 3.96
C GLN A 167 -9.14 13.44 4.09
N LEU A 168 -8.67 14.29 3.18
CA LEU A 168 -9.09 15.69 3.14
C LEU A 168 -10.59 15.82 2.86
N ASP A 169 -11.10 15.09 1.86
CA ASP A 169 -12.52 15.04 1.51
C ASP A 169 -13.36 14.56 2.72
N ARG A 170 -12.92 13.48 3.41
CA ARG A 170 -13.58 12.97 4.62
C ARG A 170 -13.62 13.99 5.76
N LEU A 171 -12.59 14.82 5.92
CA LEU A 171 -12.50 15.84 6.96
C LEU A 171 -13.24 17.13 6.58
N GLY A 172 -13.79 17.22 5.37
CA GLY A 172 -14.43 18.43 4.85
C GLY A 172 -13.43 19.57 4.62
N ILE A 173 -12.16 19.25 4.39
CA ILE A 173 -11.10 20.23 4.15
C ILE A 173 -11.04 20.51 2.64
N PRO A 174 -11.16 21.78 2.21
CA PRO A 174 -11.04 22.14 0.79
C PRO A 174 -9.67 21.73 0.24
N ARG A 175 -9.69 20.97 -0.87
CA ARG A 175 -8.49 20.44 -1.52
C ARG A 175 -8.43 20.80 -2.99
N SER A 176 -7.21 20.88 -3.52
CA SER A 176 -6.91 21.10 -4.94
C SER A 176 -7.48 19.97 -5.82
N GLU A 177 -7.76 20.26 -7.09
CA GLU A 177 -8.14 19.23 -8.08
C GLU A 177 -6.92 18.46 -8.61
N GLU A 178 -5.73 18.84 -8.18
CA GLU A 178 -4.45 18.24 -8.56
C GLU A 178 -3.64 17.85 -7.33
N VAL A 179 -2.72 16.90 -7.52
CA VAL A 179 -1.68 16.47 -6.58
C VAL A 179 -0.32 16.49 -7.26
N ASP A 180 0.76 16.61 -6.48
CA ASP A 180 2.12 16.68 -7.01
C ASP A 180 3.01 15.54 -6.51
N LEU A 181 3.86 15.04 -7.39
CA LEU A 181 5.07 14.29 -7.01
C LEU A 181 6.28 15.19 -7.20
N ILE A 182 7.08 15.34 -6.15
CA ILE A 182 8.36 16.05 -6.19
C ILE A 182 9.45 15.01 -6.42
N LEU A 183 10.08 15.03 -7.60
CA LEU A 183 11.02 13.99 -8.03
C LEU A 183 12.45 14.31 -7.58
N GLY A 184 13.32 13.30 -7.61
CA GLY A 184 14.71 13.42 -7.14
C GLY A 184 15.59 14.42 -7.90
N ASP A 185 15.15 14.91 -9.07
CA ASP A 185 15.77 15.99 -9.83
C ASP A 185 15.11 17.37 -9.59
N ARG A 186 14.23 17.46 -8.59
CA ARG A 186 13.40 18.61 -8.20
C ARG A 186 12.30 18.97 -9.20
N THR A 187 12.05 18.16 -10.23
CA THR A 187 10.90 18.38 -11.11
C THR A 187 9.60 18.02 -10.40
N ILE A 188 8.54 18.78 -10.70
CA ILE A 188 7.19 18.52 -10.20
C ILE A 188 6.40 17.79 -11.28
N SER A 189 5.85 16.63 -10.95
CA SER A 189 4.90 15.90 -11.78
C SER A 189 3.50 16.04 -11.18
N THR A 190 2.67 16.84 -11.85
CA THR A 190 1.29 17.14 -11.40
C THR A 190 0.29 16.19 -12.05
N HIS A 191 -0.70 15.73 -11.27
CA HIS A 191 -1.72 14.78 -11.70
C HIS A 191 -3.11 15.17 -11.21
N ALA A 192 -4.13 14.97 -12.05
CA ALA A 192 -5.52 15.24 -11.71
C ALA A 192 -6.07 14.23 -10.70
N VAL A 193 -6.73 14.72 -9.67
CA VAL A 193 -7.38 13.92 -8.63
C VAL A 193 -8.46 13.01 -9.22
N SER A 194 -9.17 13.48 -10.26
CA SER A 194 -10.22 12.73 -10.97
C SER A 194 -9.73 11.41 -11.56
N ASP A 195 -8.45 11.33 -11.90
CA ASP A 195 -7.84 10.15 -12.53
C ASP A 195 -7.38 9.13 -11.48
N LEU A 196 -7.20 9.57 -10.24
CA LEU A 196 -6.61 8.78 -9.17
C LEU A 196 -7.64 8.22 -8.18
N LEU A 197 -8.61 9.03 -7.76
CA LEU A 197 -9.61 8.63 -6.75
C LEU A 197 -10.43 7.39 -7.15
N PRO A 198 -10.94 7.24 -8.39
CA PRO A 198 -11.69 6.05 -8.77
C PRO A 198 -10.87 4.77 -8.60
N LEU A 199 -9.60 4.78 -9.04
CA LEU A 199 -8.70 3.64 -8.88
C LEU A 199 -8.40 3.36 -7.41
N PHE A 200 -8.16 4.40 -6.61
CA PHE A 200 -7.96 4.27 -5.17
C PHE A 200 -9.17 3.59 -4.50
N HIS A 201 -10.40 4.00 -4.82
CA HIS A 201 -11.61 3.39 -4.24
C HIS A 201 -11.76 1.91 -4.63
N VAL A 202 -11.48 1.55 -5.90
CA VAL A 202 -11.48 0.15 -6.35
C VAL A 202 -10.46 -0.67 -5.58
N ARG A 203 -9.23 -0.14 -5.40
CA ARG A 203 -8.16 -0.84 -4.67
C ARG A 203 -8.46 -0.95 -3.17
N ARG A 204 -9.04 0.08 -2.56
CA ARG A 204 -9.50 0.06 -1.16
C ARG A 204 -10.62 -0.97 -0.95
N ALA A 205 -11.60 -1.03 -1.86
CA ALA A 205 -12.66 -2.03 -1.81
C ALA A 205 -12.10 -3.45 -1.94
N ARG A 206 -11.16 -3.66 -2.87
CA ARG A 206 -10.45 -4.94 -3.04
C ARG A 206 -9.69 -5.34 -1.78
N LEU A 207 -8.96 -4.41 -1.18
CA LEU A 207 -8.21 -4.65 0.07
C LEU A 207 -9.15 -5.04 1.22
N ARG A 208 -10.28 -4.35 1.36
CA ARG A 208 -11.32 -4.72 2.36
C ARG A 208 -11.86 -6.11 2.14
N ALA A 209 -12.08 -6.52 0.89
CA ALA A 209 -12.54 -7.88 0.58
C ALA A 209 -11.49 -8.93 0.96
N LEU A 210 -10.20 -8.68 0.68
CA LEU A 210 -9.09 -9.54 1.13
C LEU A 210 -9.05 -9.63 2.67
N ILE A 211 -9.19 -8.51 3.39
CA ILE A 211 -9.22 -8.49 4.85
C ILE A 211 -10.40 -9.31 5.40
N ALA A 212 -11.58 -9.14 4.81
CA ALA A 212 -12.79 -9.84 5.23
C ALA A 212 -12.66 -11.36 5.03
N ASP A 213 -12.11 -11.79 3.90
CA ASP A 213 -11.79 -13.20 3.62
C ASP A 213 -10.89 -13.82 4.70
N ARG A 214 -9.95 -13.05 5.25
CA ARG A 214 -9.04 -13.57 6.27
C ARG A 214 -9.69 -13.87 7.61
N ARG A 215 -10.97 -13.52 7.84
CA ARG A 215 -11.72 -13.85 9.09
C ARG A 215 -10.88 -13.62 10.35
N ILE A 216 -10.41 -12.39 10.50
CA ILE A 216 -9.43 -12.00 11.52
C ILE A 216 -9.91 -12.23 12.96
N ASP A 217 -11.24 -12.35 13.14
CA ASP A 217 -11.91 -12.73 14.37
C ASP A 217 -11.54 -14.13 14.88
N GLU A 218 -11.17 -15.06 13.99
CA GLU A 218 -10.75 -16.41 14.39
C GLU A 218 -9.34 -16.46 15.00
N GLY A 219 -8.56 -15.37 14.90
CA GLY A 219 -7.20 -15.34 15.41
C GLY A 219 -6.33 -16.48 14.88
N ALA A 220 -5.54 -17.09 15.75
CA ALA A 220 -4.62 -18.19 15.40
C ALA A 220 -5.35 -19.52 15.09
N ALA A 221 -6.63 -19.66 15.46
CA ALA A 221 -7.42 -20.87 15.20
C ALA A 221 -7.95 -20.93 13.76
N GLY A 222 -7.95 -19.79 13.04
CA GLY A 222 -8.42 -19.73 11.66
C GLY A 222 -7.44 -20.39 10.69
N ALA A 223 -7.96 -20.89 9.56
CA ALA A 223 -7.13 -21.52 8.54
C ALA A 223 -6.34 -20.48 7.74
N PRO A 224 -5.02 -20.69 7.53
CA PRO A 224 -4.24 -19.81 6.68
C PRO A 224 -4.67 -19.94 5.21
N LEU A 225 -4.37 -18.94 4.40
CA LEU A 225 -4.64 -18.97 2.97
C LEU A 225 -3.79 -20.07 2.33
N ALA A 226 -4.44 -21.01 1.65
CA ALA A 226 -3.77 -22.10 0.94
C ALA A 226 -3.16 -21.60 -0.38
N TRP A 227 -2.07 -22.23 -0.82
CA TRP A 227 -1.51 -21.95 -2.13
C TRP A 227 -2.46 -22.42 -3.24
N GLY A 228 -2.73 -21.53 -4.19
CA GLY A 228 -3.66 -21.80 -5.28
C GLY A 228 -5.12 -21.98 -4.84
N ASP A 229 -5.49 -21.40 -3.69
CA ASP A 229 -6.87 -21.35 -3.22
C ASP A 229 -7.79 -20.74 -4.30
N ASP A 230 -8.64 -21.59 -4.84
CA ASP A 230 -9.61 -21.28 -5.90
C ASP A 230 -11.03 -21.11 -5.34
N ARG A 231 -11.18 -21.03 -4.01
CA ARG A 231 -12.48 -20.90 -3.37
C ARG A 231 -13.09 -19.52 -3.61
N GLY A 232 -14.36 -19.54 -4.00
CA GLY A 232 -15.21 -18.36 -4.09
C GLY A 232 -14.83 -17.38 -5.21
N ASP A 233 -15.58 -16.29 -5.27
CA ASP A 233 -15.49 -15.31 -6.35
C ASP A 233 -14.35 -14.30 -6.16
N LEU A 234 -13.63 -14.37 -5.03
CA LEU A 234 -12.59 -13.40 -4.72
C LEU A 234 -11.37 -13.58 -5.62
N GLN A 235 -11.02 -14.80 -6.03
CA GLN A 235 -9.94 -15.08 -7.00
C GLN A 235 -8.63 -14.36 -6.61
N ILE A 236 -8.01 -14.78 -5.51
CA ILE A 236 -6.80 -14.13 -4.96
C ILE A 236 -5.61 -14.31 -5.91
N VAL A 237 -5.00 -13.21 -6.30
CA VAL A 237 -3.88 -13.23 -7.26
C VAL A 237 -2.54 -13.42 -6.55
N ALA A 238 -1.77 -14.40 -7.01
CA ALA A 238 -0.38 -14.62 -6.61
C ALA A 238 0.56 -14.19 -7.73
N CYS A 239 1.62 -13.43 -7.40
CA CYS A 239 2.59 -12.97 -8.41
C CYS A 239 3.55 -14.07 -8.88
N GLY A 240 3.72 -15.13 -8.08
CA GLY A 240 4.55 -16.28 -8.43
C GLY A 240 6.06 -16.08 -8.28
N ARG A 241 6.51 -14.88 -7.87
CA ARG A 241 7.93 -14.48 -7.89
C ARG A 241 8.43 -13.71 -6.66
N CYS A 242 7.54 -13.33 -5.74
CA CYS A 242 8.00 -12.78 -4.46
C CYS A 242 8.39 -13.94 -3.54
N ALA A 243 9.22 -13.67 -2.52
CA ALA A 243 9.71 -14.70 -1.59
C ALA A 243 8.59 -15.60 -1.05
N THR A 244 7.44 -15.02 -0.67
CA THR A 244 6.27 -15.79 -0.21
C THR A 244 5.70 -16.72 -1.28
N CYS A 245 5.60 -16.28 -2.54
CA CYS A 245 5.12 -17.15 -3.62
C CYS A 245 6.17 -18.19 -4.02
N GLU A 246 7.46 -17.84 -4.03
CA GLU A 246 8.53 -18.76 -4.43
C GLU A 246 8.59 -19.99 -3.52
N LEU A 247 8.47 -19.79 -2.20
CA LEU A 247 8.39 -20.89 -1.23
C LEU A 247 7.25 -21.85 -1.57
N GLU A 248 6.06 -21.31 -1.84
CA GLU A 248 4.87 -22.11 -2.15
C GLU A 248 4.96 -22.77 -3.53
N VAL A 249 5.51 -22.09 -4.53
CA VAL A 249 5.75 -22.62 -5.88
C VAL A 249 6.66 -23.85 -5.82
N VAL A 250 7.76 -23.78 -5.07
CA VAL A 250 8.66 -24.90 -4.88
C VAL A 250 7.99 -26.01 -4.08
N ALA A 251 7.38 -25.67 -2.93
CA ALA A 251 6.78 -26.65 -2.03
C ALA A 251 5.65 -27.46 -2.69
N HIS A 252 4.84 -26.81 -3.54
CA HIS A 252 3.72 -27.42 -4.23
C HIS A 252 4.06 -27.98 -5.61
N ARG A 253 5.35 -27.93 -6.03
CA ARG A 253 5.78 -28.32 -7.39
C ARG A 253 4.91 -27.67 -8.46
N ASP A 254 4.58 -26.40 -8.24
CA ASP A 254 3.57 -25.69 -9.00
C ASP A 254 3.99 -25.49 -10.46
N LEU A 255 3.02 -25.40 -11.36
CA LEU A 255 3.21 -25.09 -12.77
C LEU A 255 4.08 -23.86 -13.05
N LEU A 256 4.17 -22.90 -12.11
CA LEU A 256 5.07 -21.75 -12.22
C LEU A 256 6.56 -22.12 -12.25
N LEU A 257 6.94 -23.37 -11.92
CA LEU A 257 8.29 -23.89 -12.14
C LEU A 257 8.61 -24.10 -13.62
N VAL A 258 7.59 -24.23 -14.48
CA VAL A 258 7.78 -24.35 -15.93
C VAL A 258 8.24 -23.01 -16.48
N ALA A 259 9.36 -23.03 -17.21
CA ALA A 259 9.92 -21.83 -17.79
C ALA A 259 8.90 -21.08 -18.66
N ARG A 260 8.76 -19.77 -18.41
CA ARG A 260 7.83 -18.88 -19.13
C ARG A 260 6.33 -19.22 -18.96
N MET A 261 5.96 -20.00 -17.94
CA MET A 261 4.56 -20.23 -17.58
C MET A 261 3.85 -18.89 -17.31
N ARG A 262 2.81 -18.58 -18.11
CA ARG A 262 1.99 -17.38 -17.92
C ARG A 262 0.87 -17.65 -16.92
N PRO A 263 0.43 -16.66 -16.11
CA PRO A 263 -0.68 -16.85 -15.17
C PRO A 263 -1.97 -17.38 -15.81
N VAL A 264 -2.30 -16.93 -17.03
CA VAL A 264 -3.48 -17.41 -17.77
C VAL A 264 -3.33 -18.87 -18.20
N GLN A 265 -2.14 -19.31 -18.61
CA GLN A 265 -1.89 -20.72 -18.95
C GLN A 265 -2.00 -21.59 -17.70
N ARG A 266 -1.37 -21.17 -16.59
CA ARG A 266 -1.50 -21.83 -15.30
C ARG A 266 -2.95 -21.96 -14.86
N ALA A 267 -3.75 -20.90 -14.98
CA ALA A 267 -5.15 -20.92 -14.58
C ALA A 267 -5.96 -21.93 -15.42
N ARG A 268 -5.74 -21.98 -16.74
CA ARG A 268 -6.38 -22.95 -17.63
C ARG A 268 -6.00 -24.40 -17.29
N LEU A 269 -4.71 -24.67 -17.10
CA LEU A 269 -4.23 -25.98 -16.68
C LEU A 269 -4.89 -26.42 -15.36
N ARG A 270 -4.93 -25.52 -14.37
CA ARG A 270 -5.57 -25.81 -13.07
C ARG A 270 -7.06 -26.05 -13.17
N ALA A 271 -7.77 -25.36 -14.06
CA ALA A 271 -9.20 -25.56 -14.29
C ALA A 271 -9.49 -26.97 -14.82
N GLU A 272 -8.54 -27.57 -15.54
CA GLU A 272 -8.60 -28.93 -16.09
C GLU A 272 -7.97 -29.97 -15.15
N GLY A 273 -7.70 -29.59 -13.90
CA GLY A 273 -7.15 -30.48 -12.87
C GLY A 273 -5.63 -30.66 -12.91
N ILE A 274 -4.92 -30.09 -13.90
CA ILE A 274 -3.45 -30.10 -13.98
C ILE A 274 -2.92 -29.02 -13.02
N ARG A 275 -2.44 -29.41 -11.84
CA ARG A 275 -2.09 -28.45 -10.77
C ARG A 275 -0.58 -28.33 -10.53
N THR A 276 0.18 -29.37 -10.87
CA THR A 276 1.62 -29.47 -10.62
C THR A 276 2.39 -29.75 -11.91
N ILE A 277 3.72 -29.60 -11.86
CA ILE A 277 4.59 -30.02 -12.97
C ILE A 277 4.55 -31.53 -13.23
N ASP A 278 4.22 -32.34 -12.21
CA ASP A 278 4.10 -33.78 -12.36
C ASP A 278 2.80 -34.15 -13.08
N ASP A 279 1.69 -33.47 -12.76
CA ASP A 279 0.43 -33.61 -13.49
C ASP A 279 0.61 -33.23 -14.97
N LEU A 280 1.32 -32.12 -15.21
CA LEU A 280 1.59 -31.65 -16.58
C LEU A 280 2.47 -32.65 -17.34
N ALA A 281 3.50 -33.20 -16.70
CA ALA A 281 4.37 -34.19 -17.31
C ALA A 281 3.64 -35.51 -17.64
N ALA A 282 2.57 -35.83 -16.92
CA ALA A 282 1.73 -37.01 -17.16
C ALA A 282 0.58 -36.76 -18.15
N ALA A 283 0.26 -35.51 -18.46
CA ALA A 283 -0.89 -35.17 -19.30
C ALA A 283 -0.61 -35.49 -20.77
N ALA A 284 -1.51 -36.26 -21.39
CA ALA A 284 -1.36 -36.74 -22.77
C ALA A 284 -1.92 -35.76 -23.82
N ASP A 285 -2.95 -35.00 -23.44
CA ASP A 285 -3.67 -34.10 -24.33
C ASP A 285 -3.63 -32.67 -23.79
N ALA A 286 -3.50 -31.71 -24.71
CA ALA A 286 -3.58 -30.30 -24.37
C ALA A 286 -5.02 -29.94 -23.95
N PRO A 287 -5.21 -29.15 -22.88
CA PRO A 287 -6.53 -28.74 -22.46
C PRO A 287 -7.22 -27.83 -23.49
N GLU A 288 -8.56 -27.80 -23.45
CA GLU A 288 -9.36 -27.09 -24.44
C GLU A 288 -8.98 -25.60 -24.52
N GLY A 289 -8.73 -25.10 -25.73
CA GLY A 289 -8.29 -23.72 -25.97
C GLY A 289 -6.80 -23.45 -25.69
N MET A 290 -5.98 -24.48 -25.45
CA MET A 290 -4.52 -24.41 -25.46
C MET A 290 -3.98 -25.15 -26.69
N GLY A 291 -3.21 -24.46 -27.55
CA GLY A 291 -2.61 -25.09 -28.71
C GLY A 291 -1.51 -26.06 -28.28
N THR A 292 -1.36 -27.19 -28.97
CA THR A 292 -0.33 -28.21 -28.70
C THR A 292 1.10 -27.67 -28.74
N GLU A 293 1.38 -26.61 -29.52
CA GLU A 293 2.70 -25.96 -29.53
C GLU A 293 3.01 -25.15 -28.25
N THR A 294 1.99 -24.87 -27.45
CA THR A 294 2.06 -24.07 -26.21
C THR A 294 1.76 -24.87 -24.94
N PHE A 295 1.46 -26.16 -25.10
CA PHE A 295 1.21 -27.14 -24.03
C PHE A 295 2.49 -27.91 -23.72
#